data_AF-A0A7Y3P6R8-F1
#
_entry.id   AF-A0A7Y3P6R8-F1
#
_cell.length_a   1.000
_cell.length_b   1.000
_cell.length_c   1.000
_cell.angle_alpha   90.00
_cell.angle_beta   90.00
_cell.angle_gamma   90.00
#
_symmetry.space_group_name_H-M   'P 1'
#
loop_
_entity.id
_entity.type
_entity.pdbx_description
1 polymer ?
#
loop_
_entity_poly.entity_id
_entity_poly.type
_entity_poly.pdbx_seq_one_letter_code
_entity_poly.pdbx_strand_id
1 'polypeptide(L)'
;MIRRILVLALCGLTLSGCGSVSASTAMINWVSQSGYSTTSKAVLVDAEHAASDLRRSTTSIAQLHTVCGVLLYEVSQANASLPTPDNQASNLLSSAYGELGAGANQCYRDQRVRALDSLARGAALLSEASARISTASLP
;
A
#
# COMPACT_ATOMS: atom_id res chain seq x y z
N MET A 1 12.20 50.92 20.81
CA MET A 1 12.26 49.72 19.95
C MET A 1 11.59 48.49 20.57
N ILE A 2 11.62 48.32 21.90
CA ILE A 2 10.97 47.22 22.65
C ILE A 2 9.45 47.12 22.44
N ARG A 3 8.76 48.24 22.21
CA ARG A 3 7.29 48.30 22.06
C ARG A 3 6.77 47.73 20.73
N ARG A 4 7.61 47.60 19.70
CA ARG A 4 7.22 47.04 18.38
C ARG A 4 7.36 45.52 18.30
N ILE A 5 8.20 44.93 19.17
CA ILE A 5 8.43 43.48 19.23
C ILE A 5 7.23 42.78 19.90
N LEU A 6 6.59 43.44 20.86
CA LEU A 6 5.42 42.90 21.56
C LEU A 6 4.16 42.78 20.69
N VAL A 7 4.02 43.61 19.65
CA VAL A 7 2.85 43.56 18.75
C VAL A 7 2.99 42.42 17.72
N LEU A 8 4.21 42.11 17.28
CA LEU A 8 4.48 40.98 16.37
C LEU A 8 4.36 39.61 17.08
N ALA A 9 4.55 39.56 18.40
CA ALA A 9 4.40 38.35 19.19
C ALA A 9 2.93 37.96 19.43
N LEU A 10 1.98 38.91 19.46
CA LEU A 10 0.56 38.60 19.65
C LEU A 10 -0.16 38.15 18.38
N CYS A 11 0.31 38.54 17.18
CA CYS A 11 -0.25 38.04 15.92
C CYS A 11 0.29 36.66 15.51
N GLY A 12 1.36 36.17 16.16
CA GLY A 12 1.91 34.82 15.92
C GLY A 12 1.20 33.69 16.67
N LEU A 13 0.38 34.02 17.69
CA LEU A 13 -0.32 33.04 18.53
C LEU A 13 -1.74 32.72 18.04
N THR A 14 -2.21 33.34 16.96
CA THR A 14 -3.55 33.10 16.40
C THR A 14 -3.57 32.16 15.20
N LEU A 15 -2.42 31.59 14.76
CA LEU A 15 -2.36 30.55 13.72
C LEU A 15 -2.18 29.11 14.26
N SER A 16 -2.17 28.91 15.58
CA SER A 16 -2.19 27.58 16.20
C SER A 16 -3.60 27.06 16.47
N GLY A 17 -4.63 27.74 15.95
CA GLY A 17 -6.04 27.35 16.05
C GLY A 17 -6.41 26.24 15.08
N CYS A 18 -6.37 25.00 15.57
CA CYS A 18 -7.36 23.95 15.36
C CYS A 18 -8.06 23.86 14.00
N GLY A 19 -7.38 23.19 13.06
CA GLY A 19 -8.01 22.43 11.98
C GLY A 19 -7.32 21.09 11.81
N SER A 20 -6.89 20.44 12.91
CA SER A 20 -6.31 19.10 12.81
C SER A 20 -7.41 18.14 12.39
N VAL A 21 -7.38 17.76 11.11
CA VAL A 21 -8.17 16.65 10.58
C VAL A 21 -7.95 15.45 11.51
N SER A 22 -9.02 14.81 11.98
CA SER A 22 -8.89 13.62 12.83
C SER A 22 -8.07 12.55 12.10
N ALA A 23 -7.36 11.70 12.84
CA ALA A 23 -6.62 10.59 12.23
C ALA A 23 -7.52 9.73 11.31
N SER A 24 -8.79 9.54 11.70
CA SER A 24 -9.78 8.84 10.89
C SER A 24 -10.14 9.56 9.60
N THR A 25 -10.38 10.89 9.66
CA THR A 25 -10.67 11.69 8.47
C THR A 25 -9.45 11.74 7.53
N ALA A 26 -8.24 11.81 8.08
CA ALA A 26 -7.01 11.76 7.30
C ALA A 26 -6.89 10.41 6.58
N MET A 27 -7.21 9.30 7.26
CA MET A 27 -7.20 7.96 6.66
C MET A 27 -8.26 7.82 5.56
N ILE A 28 -9.51 8.26 5.80
CA ILE A 28 -10.58 8.25 4.79
C ILE A 28 -10.16 9.01 3.54
N ASN A 29 -9.59 10.20 3.72
CA ASN A 29 -9.10 11.03 2.63
C ASN A 29 -7.97 10.35 1.87
N TRP A 30 -7.03 9.72 2.57
CA TRP A 30 -5.94 8.97 1.95
C TRP A 30 -6.48 7.77 1.16
N VAL A 31 -7.41 6.98 1.70
CA VAL A 31 -8.03 5.85 1.00
C VAL A 31 -8.69 6.31 -0.29
N SER A 32 -9.41 7.44 -0.26
CA SER A 32 -10.07 8.00 -1.44
C SER A 32 -9.08 8.53 -2.47
N GLN A 33 -8.06 9.30 -2.06
CA GLN A 33 -7.12 9.96 -2.98
C GLN A 33 -6.12 8.99 -3.60
N SER A 34 -5.68 7.98 -2.84
CA SER A 34 -4.77 6.94 -3.32
C SER A 34 -5.46 5.90 -4.22
N GLY A 35 -6.79 5.83 -4.21
CA GLY A 35 -7.54 4.75 -4.86
C GLY A 35 -7.35 3.39 -4.18
N TYR A 36 -6.91 3.37 -2.92
CA TYR A 36 -6.49 2.17 -2.19
C TYR A 36 -7.44 0.97 -2.36
N SER A 37 -8.74 1.18 -2.22
CA SER A 37 -9.73 0.09 -2.27
C SER A 37 -9.79 -0.62 -3.63
N THR A 38 -9.53 0.11 -4.72
CA THR A 38 -9.49 -0.46 -6.07
C THR A 38 -8.15 -1.14 -6.31
N THR A 39 -7.05 -0.44 -5.98
CA THR A 39 -5.69 -0.94 -6.21
C THR A 39 -5.38 -2.19 -5.40
N SER A 40 -5.74 -2.23 -4.11
CA SER A 40 -5.52 -3.41 -3.26
C SER A 40 -6.26 -4.65 -3.75
N LYS A 41 -7.47 -4.49 -4.31
CA LYS A 41 -8.23 -5.58 -4.93
C LYS A 41 -7.60 -6.06 -6.22
N ALA A 42 -7.18 -5.15 -7.09
CA ALA A 42 -6.50 -5.51 -8.34
C ALA A 42 -5.22 -6.31 -8.06
N VAL A 43 -4.39 -5.80 -7.14
CA VAL A 43 -3.14 -6.47 -6.71
C VAL A 43 -3.41 -7.88 -6.17
N LEU A 44 -4.47 -8.07 -5.36
CA LEU A 44 -4.84 -9.40 -4.86
C LEU A 44 -5.29 -10.33 -5.98
N VAL A 45 -6.13 -9.86 -6.89
CA VAL A 45 -6.62 -10.64 -8.04
C VAL A 45 -5.45 -11.06 -8.94
N ASP A 46 -4.53 -10.16 -9.23
CA ASP A 46 -3.36 -10.47 -10.05
C ASP A 46 -2.36 -11.40 -9.32
N ALA A 47 -2.23 -11.28 -8.00
CA ALA A 47 -1.47 -12.22 -7.19
C ALA A 47 -2.10 -13.63 -7.21
N GLU A 48 -3.43 -13.73 -7.18
CA GLU A 48 -4.16 -15.00 -7.31
C GLU A 48 -4.00 -15.60 -8.71
N HIS A 49 -4.11 -14.79 -9.77
CA HIS A 49 -3.87 -15.23 -11.14
C HIS A 49 -2.43 -15.74 -11.32
N ALA A 50 -1.43 -14.97 -10.87
CA ALA A 50 -0.03 -15.40 -10.89
C ALA A 50 0.16 -16.72 -10.13
N ALA A 51 -0.43 -16.85 -8.93
CA ALA A 51 -0.33 -18.07 -8.15
C ALA A 51 -1.03 -19.27 -8.82
N SER A 52 -2.17 -19.06 -9.47
CA SER A 52 -2.86 -20.09 -10.27
C SER A 52 -1.98 -20.57 -11.43
N ASP A 53 -1.37 -19.64 -12.15
CA ASP A 53 -0.49 -19.91 -13.29
C ASP A 53 0.78 -20.65 -12.87
N LEU A 54 1.38 -20.29 -11.75
CA LEU A 54 2.55 -20.97 -11.18
C LEU A 54 2.26 -22.42 -10.77
N ARG A 55 1.06 -22.69 -10.26
CA ARG A 55 0.63 -24.05 -9.86
C ARG A 55 0.40 -24.97 -11.06
N ARG A 56 0.07 -24.42 -12.23
CA ARG A 56 -0.12 -25.20 -13.45
C ARG A 56 1.24 -25.57 -14.06
N SER A 57 1.53 -26.87 -14.13
CA SER A 57 2.76 -27.39 -14.75
C SER A 57 2.88 -27.05 -16.24
N THR A 58 1.76 -26.79 -16.90
CA THR A 58 1.66 -26.49 -18.33
C THR A 58 1.79 -25.01 -18.68
N THR A 59 1.85 -24.11 -17.69
CA THR A 59 2.02 -22.67 -17.97
C THR A 59 3.40 -22.42 -18.57
N SER A 60 3.42 -21.75 -19.71
CA SER A 60 4.65 -21.36 -20.40
C SER A 60 5.32 -20.16 -19.71
N ILE A 61 6.63 -20.03 -19.89
CA ILE A 61 7.40 -18.88 -19.40
C ILE A 61 6.85 -17.55 -19.94
N ALA A 62 6.40 -17.51 -21.20
CA ALA A 62 5.81 -16.30 -21.79
C ALA A 62 4.50 -15.87 -21.09
N GLN A 63 3.68 -16.83 -20.67
CA GLN A 63 2.49 -16.55 -19.87
C GLN A 63 2.88 -16.01 -18.49
N LEU A 64 3.87 -16.64 -17.82
CA LEU A 64 4.38 -16.16 -16.54
C LEU A 64 4.95 -14.74 -16.62
N HIS A 65 5.72 -14.42 -17.66
CA HIS A 65 6.23 -13.05 -17.88
C HIS A 65 5.10 -12.03 -17.98
N THR A 66 3.98 -12.40 -18.62
CA THR A 66 2.83 -11.52 -18.77
C THR A 66 2.16 -11.30 -17.42
N VAL A 67 1.66 -12.36 -16.79
CA VAL A 67 0.87 -12.24 -15.55
C VAL A 67 1.68 -11.65 -14.40
N CYS A 68 2.96 -12.03 -14.28
CA CYS A 68 3.81 -11.55 -13.21
C CYS A 68 4.48 -10.21 -13.52
N GLY A 69 4.60 -9.84 -14.79
CA GLY A 69 4.95 -8.48 -15.19
C GLY A 69 3.84 -7.47 -14.84
N VAL A 70 2.58 -7.83 -15.10
CA VAL A 70 1.42 -7.02 -14.71
C VAL A 70 1.35 -6.86 -13.20
N LEU A 71 1.43 -7.96 -12.44
CA LEU A 71 1.44 -7.90 -10.98
C LEU A 71 2.57 -7.01 -10.43
N LEU A 72 3.80 -7.13 -10.98
CA LEU A 72 4.93 -6.30 -10.55
C LEU A 72 4.66 -4.81 -10.79
N TYR A 73 4.05 -4.47 -11.93
CA TYR A 73 3.65 -3.10 -12.23
C TYR A 73 2.60 -2.60 -11.24
N GLU A 74 1.53 -3.38 -10.98
CA GLU A 74 0.48 -2.97 -10.04
C GLU A 74 1.02 -2.76 -8.62
N VAL A 75 1.86 -3.68 -8.15
CA VAL A 75 2.51 -3.56 -6.83
C VAL A 75 3.39 -2.32 -6.75
N SER A 76 4.14 -1.99 -7.81
CA SER A 76 4.96 -0.77 -7.86
C SER A 76 4.10 0.49 -7.76
N GLN A 77 2.97 0.51 -8.47
CA GLN A 77 2.04 1.64 -8.44
C GLN A 77 1.35 1.76 -7.08
N ALA A 78 0.97 0.64 -6.47
CA ALA A 78 0.39 0.62 -5.13
C ALA A 78 1.37 1.14 -4.07
N ASN A 79 2.65 0.75 -4.17
CA ASN A 79 3.70 1.18 -3.27
C ASN A 79 4.03 2.67 -3.40
N ALA A 80 3.84 3.27 -4.59
CA ALA A 80 4.05 4.69 -4.82
C ALA A 80 3.03 5.59 -4.07
N SER A 81 1.90 5.03 -3.62
CA SER A 81 0.88 5.76 -2.84
C SER A 81 1.17 5.79 -1.33
N LEU A 82 2.26 5.18 -0.87
CA LEU A 82 2.72 5.24 0.51
C LEU A 82 3.52 6.52 0.79
N PRO A 83 3.55 7.03 2.04
CA PRO A 83 2.95 6.46 3.25
C PRO A 83 1.45 6.77 3.42
N THR A 84 0.81 6.01 4.31
CA THR A 84 -0.52 6.32 4.84
C THR A 84 -0.41 7.23 6.08
N PRO A 85 -1.51 7.86 6.54
CA PRO A 85 -1.53 8.59 7.81
C PRO A 85 -1.30 7.74 9.07
N ASP A 86 -1.44 6.41 9.00
CA ASP A 86 -1.19 5.48 10.10
C ASP A 86 0.12 4.71 9.84
N ASN A 87 1.14 4.95 10.67
CA ASN A 87 2.47 4.36 10.46
C ASN A 87 2.43 2.82 10.47
N GLN A 88 1.56 2.22 11.29
CA GLN A 88 1.43 0.76 11.33
C GLN A 88 0.86 0.23 10.01
N ALA A 89 -0.19 0.84 9.47
CA ALA A 89 -0.73 0.52 8.15
C ALA A 89 0.33 0.73 7.05
N SER A 90 1.13 1.80 7.11
CA SER A 90 2.23 2.03 6.16
C SER A 90 3.26 0.92 6.18
N ASN A 91 3.67 0.46 7.36
CA ASN A 91 4.65 -0.63 7.50
C ASN A 91 4.08 -1.97 7.02
N LEU A 92 2.82 -2.25 7.33
CA LEU A 92 2.14 -3.47 6.85
C LEU A 92 1.99 -3.46 5.33
N LEU A 93 1.55 -2.34 4.73
CA LEU A 93 1.44 -2.21 3.28
C LEU A 93 2.80 -2.28 2.59
N SER A 94 3.82 -1.60 3.13
CA SER A 94 5.18 -1.67 2.57
C SER A 94 5.72 -3.09 2.59
N SER A 95 5.50 -3.83 3.68
CA SER A 95 5.89 -5.25 3.78
C SER A 95 5.09 -6.13 2.81
N ALA A 96 3.77 -5.90 2.71
CA ALA A 96 2.90 -6.62 1.80
C ALA A 96 3.33 -6.42 0.34
N TYR A 97 3.52 -5.18 -0.09
CA TYR A 97 3.97 -4.85 -1.45
C TYR A 97 5.40 -5.33 -1.69
N GLY A 98 6.27 -5.33 -0.68
CA GLY A 98 7.60 -5.93 -0.77
C GLY A 98 7.55 -7.43 -1.08
N GLU A 99 6.74 -8.20 -0.33
CA GLU A 99 6.58 -9.65 -0.54
C GLU A 99 5.86 -9.96 -1.86
N LEU A 100 4.82 -9.20 -2.22
CA LEU A 100 4.13 -9.37 -3.50
C LEU A 100 5.04 -9.04 -4.69
N GLY A 101 5.84 -7.98 -4.59
CA GLY A 101 6.82 -7.61 -5.60
C GLY A 101 7.96 -8.62 -5.71
N ALA A 102 8.40 -9.20 -4.59
CA ALA A 102 9.34 -10.30 -4.58
C ALA A 102 8.74 -11.55 -5.26
N GLY A 103 7.49 -11.90 -4.92
CA GLY A 103 6.75 -13.00 -5.54
C GLY A 103 6.57 -12.83 -7.04
N ALA A 104 6.23 -11.61 -7.49
CA ALA A 104 6.10 -11.27 -8.90
C ALA A 104 7.44 -11.42 -9.65
N ASN A 105 8.54 -10.91 -9.10
CA ASN A 105 9.87 -11.06 -9.68
C ASN A 105 10.34 -12.53 -9.74
N GLN A 106 10.08 -13.29 -8.69
CA GLN A 106 10.40 -14.72 -8.64
C GLN A 106 9.56 -15.50 -9.64
N CYS A 107 8.28 -15.17 -9.78
CA CYS A 107 7.39 -15.74 -10.79
C CYS A 107 7.88 -15.45 -12.21
N TYR A 108 8.29 -14.21 -12.49
CA TYR A 108 8.86 -13.83 -13.78
C TYR A 108 10.10 -14.69 -14.13
N ARG A 109 10.84 -15.15 -13.12
CA ARG A 109 12.01 -16.04 -13.28
C ARG A 109 11.68 -17.54 -13.17
N ASP A 110 10.39 -17.91 -13.19
CA ASP A 110 9.87 -19.28 -13.00
C ASP A 110 10.35 -19.97 -11.70
N GLN A 111 10.58 -19.19 -10.63
CA GLN A 111 10.97 -19.73 -9.31
C GLN A 111 9.73 -20.13 -8.49
N ARG A 112 8.97 -21.11 -8.99
CA ARG A 112 7.60 -21.40 -8.56
C ARG A 112 7.35 -21.48 -7.07
N VAL A 113 8.14 -22.29 -6.35
CA VAL A 113 7.96 -22.50 -4.91
C VAL A 113 8.16 -21.21 -4.13
N ARG A 114 9.23 -20.46 -4.43
CA ARG A 114 9.54 -19.19 -3.78
C ARG A 114 8.49 -18.14 -4.10
N ALA A 115 8.08 -18.08 -5.37
CA ALA A 115 7.08 -17.13 -5.83
C ALA A 115 5.75 -17.34 -5.10
N LEU A 116 5.25 -18.58 -5.04
CA LEU A 116 4.01 -18.92 -4.32
C LEU A 116 4.08 -18.57 -2.83
N ASP A 117 5.21 -18.84 -2.19
CA ASP A 117 5.46 -18.56 -0.79
C ASP A 117 5.46 -17.03 -0.50
N SER A 118 6.15 -16.24 -1.32
CA SER A 118 6.17 -14.77 -1.19
C SER A 118 4.81 -14.15 -1.50
N LEU A 119 4.11 -14.63 -2.54
CA LEU A 119 2.75 -14.18 -2.88
C LEU A 119 1.77 -14.46 -1.73
N ALA A 120 1.84 -15.63 -1.10
CA ALA A 120 0.99 -15.98 0.03
C ALA A 120 1.25 -15.08 1.25
N ARG A 121 2.51 -14.85 1.61
CA ARG A 121 2.86 -13.91 2.69
C ARG A 121 2.39 -12.49 2.40
N GLY A 122 2.64 -12.01 1.19
CA GLY A 122 2.25 -10.67 0.77
C GLY A 122 0.74 -10.47 0.81
N ALA A 123 -0.04 -11.44 0.35
CA ALA A 123 -1.50 -11.41 0.43
C ALA A 123 -2.01 -11.40 1.89
N ALA A 124 -1.39 -12.19 2.78
CA ALA A 124 -1.74 -12.20 4.20
C ALA A 124 -1.46 -10.83 4.87
N LEU A 125 -0.29 -10.24 4.61
CA LEU A 125 0.07 -8.91 5.10
C LEU A 125 -0.86 -7.82 4.54
N LEU A 126 -1.25 -7.92 3.27
CA LEU A 126 -2.19 -6.98 2.65
C LEU A 126 -3.59 -7.08 3.28
N SER A 127 -4.02 -8.29 3.64
CA SER A 127 -5.26 -8.51 4.38
C SER A 127 -5.22 -7.86 5.77
N GLU A 128 -4.11 -8.05 6.51
CA GLU A 128 -3.90 -7.42 7.81
C GLU A 128 -3.86 -5.89 7.70
N ALA A 129 -3.14 -5.36 6.72
CA ALA A 129 -3.11 -3.92 6.43
C ALA A 129 -4.50 -3.37 6.12
N SER A 130 -5.29 -4.09 5.32
CA SER A 130 -6.67 -3.71 4.97
C SER A 130 -7.58 -3.68 6.20
N ALA A 131 -7.44 -4.65 7.11
CA ALA A 131 -8.16 -4.64 8.37
C ALA A 131 -7.78 -3.42 9.22
N ARG A 132 -6.47 -3.12 9.34
CA ARG A 132 -5.98 -1.94 10.06
C ARG A 132 -6.52 -0.64 9.47
N ILE A 133 -6.49 -0.49 8.15
CA ILE A 133 -7.03 0.70 7.45
C ILE A 133 -8.52 0.83 7.68
N SER A 134 -9.27 -0.27 7.64
CA SER A 134 -10.71 -0.28 7.90
C SER A 134 -11.02 0.21 9.32
N THR A 135 -10.29 -0.27 10.33
CA THR A 135 -10.42 0.20 11.72
C THR A 135 -10.01 1.66 11.87
N ALA A 136 -8.91 2.08 11.23
CA ALA A 136 -8.42 3.46 11.27
C ALA A 136 -9.33 4.44 10.52
N SER A 137 -10.22 3.97 9.65
CA SER A 137 -11.17 4.79 8.88
C SER A 137 -12.55 4.90 9.54
N LEU A 138 -12.73 4.42 10.76
CA LEU A 138 -13.99 4.58 11.49
C LEU A 138 -14.16 6.03 11.96
N PRO A 139 -15.33 6.65 11.76
CA PRO A 139 -15.60 8.04 12.15
C PRO A 139 -15.63 8.22 13.68
#